data_AF-A0A558R369-F1
#
_entry.id   AF-A0A558R369-F1
#
_cell.length_a   1.000
_cell.length_b   1.000
_cell.length_c   1.000
_cell.angle_alpha   90.00
_cell.angle_beta   90.00
_cell.angle_gamma   90.00
#
_symmetry.space_group_name_H-M   'P 1'
#
loop_
_entity.id
_entity.type
_entity.pdbx_description
1 polymer ?
#
loop_
_entity_poly.entity_id
_entity_poly.type
_entity_poly.pdbx_seq_one_letter_code
_entity_poly.pdbx_strand_id
1 'polypeptide(L)'
;LALPAPPGALVVEGAGGVLVPVTRQLLFADLFARWQAPVVLVAGTGLGTINHSLLSIEALHTRGVPLLGIAFSGEANEDNEATIATIGGVRRLGRLPRLDPLDAATLAAAFATRFDPGDFTA
;
A
#
# COMPACT_ATOMS: atom_id res chain seq x y z
N LEU A 1 9.52 2.85 -18.92
CA LEU A 1 8.19 3.44 -18.64
C LEU A 1 8.41 4.59 -17.68
N ALA A 2 8.08 5.81 -18.08
CA ALA A 2 8.17 7.00 -17.24
C ALA A 2 6.80 7.36 -16.67
N LEU A 3 6.77 8.03 -15.51
CA LEU A 3 5.54 8.59 -14.98
C LEU A 3 5.12 9.81 -15.81
N PRO A 4 3.82 10.00 -16.09
CA PRO A 4 3.33 11.24 -16.65
C PRO A 4 3.46 12.38 -15.62
N ALA A 5 3.44 13.63 -16.11
CA ALA A 5 3.42 14.82 -15.26
C ALA A 5 2.12 15.62 -15.50
N PRO A 6 0.95 15.09 -15.08
CA PRO A 6 -0.31 15.82 -15.21
C PRO A 6 -0.32 17.03 -14.26
N PRO A 7 -1.14 18.06 -14.54
CA PRO A 7 -1.45 19.06 -13.53
C PRO A 7 -2.22 18.39 -12.36
N GLY A 8 -1.70 18.52 -11.14
CA GLY A 8 -2.32 17.97 -9.93
C GLY A 8 -1.66 16.67 -9.42
N ALA A 9 -2.36 15.96 -8.53
CA ALA A 9 -1.86 14.73 -7.93
C ALA A 9 -1.92 13.55 -8.92
N LEU A 10 -0.86 12.74 -8.95
CA LEU A 10 -0.81 11.50 -9.70
C LEU A 10 -0.85 10.31 -8.73
N VAL A 11 -1.86 9.46 -8.87
CA VAL A 11 -1.91 8.15 -8.20
C VAL A 11 -1.69 7.07 -9.25
N VAL A 12 -0.80 6.12 -8.97
CA VAL A 12 -0.52 4.99 -9.84
C VAL A 12 -0.86 3.71 -9.11
N GLU A 13 -1.84 2.98 -9.63
CA GLU A 13 -2.17 1.64 -9.15
C GLU A 13 -1.45 0.59 -10.00
N GLY A 14 -0.76 -0.35 -9.34
CA GLY A 14 -0.26 -1.55 -10.01
C GLY A 14 -1.38 -2.54 -10.32
N ALA A 15 -1.03 -3.72 -10.85
CA ALA A 15 -1.96 -4.82 -11.00
C ALA A 15 -1.50 -6.01 -10.15
N GLY A 16 -2.24 -6.33 -9.09
CA GLY A 16 -1.89 -7.40 -8.16
C GLY A 16 -0.76 -7.02 -7.19
N GLY A 17 0.15 -7.96 -6.94
CA GLY A 17 1.25 -7.79 -5.97
C GLY A 17 2.51 -7.13 -6.54
N VAL A 18 3.46 -6.80 -5.65
CA VAL A 18 4.68 -6.05 -6.01
C VAL A 18 5.61 -6.80 -6.98
N LEU A 19 5.58 -8.15 -6.97
CA LEU A 19 6.37 -8.98 -7.88
C LEU A 19 5.56 -9.47 -9.10
N VAL A 20 4.39 -8.89 -9.37
CA VAL A 20 3.66 -9.22 -10.61
C VAL A 20 4.46 -8.73 -11.82
N PRO A 21 4.67 -9.57 -12.84
CA PRO A 21 5.36 -9.18 -14.06
C PRO A 21 4.53 -8.20 -14.90
N VAL A 22 5.13 -7.06 -15.23
CA VAL A 22 4.64 -6.10 -16.23
C VAL A 22 5.02 -6.56 -17.62
N THR A 23 6.23 -7.12 -17.74
CA THR A 23 6.71 -7.85 -18.92
C THR A 23 7.42 -9.11 -18.46
N ARG A 24 7.91 -9.93 -19.39
CA ARG A 24 8.69 -11.14 -19.06
C ARG A 24 10.01 -10.87 -18.32
N GLN A 25 10.46 -9.61 -18.25
CA GLN A 25 11.74 -9.21 -17.65
C GLN A 25 11.60 -8.05 -16.67
N LEU A 26 10.37 -7.66 -16.32
CA LEU A 26 10.13 -6.47 -15.52
C LEU A 26 8.98 -6.69 -14.54
N LEU A 27 9.23 -6.44 -13.25
CA LEU A 27 8.22 -6.50 -12.19
C LEU A 27 7.75 -5.09 -11.80
N PHE A 28 6.60 -5.00 -11.12
CA PHE A 28 6.14 -3.72 -10.56
C PHE A 28 7.12 -3.13 -9.55
N ALA A 29 7.72 -3.94 -8.68
CA ALA A 29 8.72 -3.48 -7.72
C ALA A 29 9.93 -2.81 -8.42
N ASP A 30 10.29 -3.25 -9.62
CA ASP A 30 11.36 -2.65 -10.42
C ASP A 30 10.91 -1.33 -11.08
N LEU A 31 9.62 -1.16 -11.40
CA LEU A 31 9.08 0.15 -11.79
C LEU A 31 9.12 1.13 -10.63
N PHE A 32 8.63 0.71 -9.47
CA PHE A 32 8.60 1.57 -8.28
C PHE A 32 10.00 2.02 -7.87
N ALA A 33 10.98 1.11 -7.93
CA ALA A 33 12.39 1.43 -7.68
C ALA A 33 12.98 2.40 -8.69
N ARG A 34 12.53 2.39 -9.95
CA ARG A 34 12.99 3.37 -10.95
C ARG A 34 12.31 4.72 -10.81
N TRP A 35 11.04 4.74 -10.42
CA TRP A 35 10.29 5.98 -10.28
C TRP A 35 10.67 6.74 -9.02
N GLN A 36 11.13 6.06 -7.97
CA GLN A 36 11.48 6.67 -6.69
C GLN A 36 10.36 7.56 -6.11
N ALA A 37 9.11 7.26 -6.49
CA ALA A 37 7.92 7.89 -5.93
C ALA A 37 7.49 7.11 -4.68
N PRO A 38 6.94 7.79 -3.64
CA PRO A 38 6.45 7.13 -2.44
C PRO A 38 5.44 6.03 -2.76
N VAL A 39 5.62 4.84 -2.20
CA VAL A 39 4.72 3.70 -2.37
C VAL A 39 3.89 3.52 -1.11
N VAL A 40 2.59 3.27 -1.28
CA VAL A 40 1.71 2.75 -0.23
C VAL A 40 1.45 1.28 -0.52
N LEU A 41 1.83 0.40 0.41
CA LEU A 41 1.46 -1.01 0.33
C LEU A 41 0.07 -1.20 0.90
N VAL A 42 -0.83 -1.86 0.17
CA VAL A 42 -2.18 -2.20 0.66
C VAL A 42 -2.23 -3.69 0.99
N ALA A 43 -2.64 -4.04 2.20
CA ALA A 43 -2.76 -5.43 2.65
C ALA A 43 -4.15 -5.74 3.20
N GLY A 44 -4.62 -6.98 2.97
CA GLY A 44 -5.80 -7.50 3.66
C GLY A 44 -5.51 -7.83 5.12
N THR A 45 -6.52 -8.19 5.90
CA THR A 45 -6.37 -8.58 7.32
C THR A 45 -6.59 -10.07 7.59
N GLY A 46 -6.87 -10.85 6.55
CA GLY A 46 -7.14 -12.30 6.63
C GLY A 46 -5.91 -13.19 6.80
N LEU A 47 -6.15 -14.50 6.93
CA LEU A 47 -5.10 -15.51 7.07
C LEU A 47 -4.07 -15.41 5.93
N GLY A 48 -2.79 -15.50 6.28
CA GLY A 48 -1.66 -15.38 5.35
C GLY A 48 -1.17 -13.95 5.12
N THR A 49 -1.89 -12.93 5.61
CA THR A 49 -1.52 -11.52 5.39
C THR A 49 -0.17 -11.14 5.98
N ILE A 50 0.21 -11.70 7.14
CA ILE A 50 1.52 -11.43 7.76
C ILE A 50 2.64 -11.82 6.78
N ASN A 51 2.62 -13.06 6.28
CA ASN A 51 3.62 -13.54 5.33
C ASN A 51 3.63 -12.72 4.04
N HIS A 52 2.47 -12.50 3.41
CA HIS A 52 2.40 -11.75 2.16
C HIS A 52 2.88 -10.31 2.30
N SER A 53 2.54 -9.65 3.41
CA SER A 53 2.94 -8.28 3.68
C SER A 53 4.43 -8.19 3.92
N LEU A 54 5.00 -9.04 4.77
CA LEU A 54 6.43 -9.03 5.07
C LEU A 54 7.28 -9.37 3.83
N LEU A 55 6.88 -10.37 3.02
CA LEU A 55 7.56 -10.67 1.75
C LEU A 55 7.48 -9.49 0.77
N SER A 56 6.35 -8.79 0.72
CA SER A 56 6.19 -7.60 -0.14
C SER A 56 7.06 -6.44 0.35
N ILE A 57 7.10 -6.20 1.66
CA ILE A 57 7.94 -5.18 2.29
C ILE A 57 9.42 -5.47 2.02
N GLU A 58 9.88 -6.69 2.24
CA GLU A 58 11.26 -7.11 1.98
C GLU A 58 11.63 -6.91 0.51
N ALA A 59 10.74 -7.30 -0.41
CA ALA A 59 10.96 -7.13 -1.84
C ALA A 59 11.09 -5.65 -2.27
N LEU A 60 10.32 -4.74 -1.65
CA LEU A 60 10.37 -3.30 -1.88
C LEU A 60 11.64 -2.69 -1.27
N HIS A 61 11.95 -3.00 -0.01
CA HIS A 61 13.15 -2.50 0.69
C HIS A 61 14.44 -2.93 -0.02
N THR A 62 14.54 -4.20 -0.42
CA THR A 62 15.72 -4.74 -1.12
C THR A 62 15.99 -4.02 -2.44
N ARG A 63 14.96 -3.44 -3.05
CA ARG A 63 15.05 -2.66 -4.30
C ARG A 63 15.22 -1.16 -4.08
N GLY A 64 15.32 -0.70 -2.83
CA GLY A 64 15.43 0.72 -2.51
C GLY A 64 14.17 1.52 -2.89
N VAL A 65 12.99 0.90 -2.82
CA VAL A 65 11.73 1.60 -3.04
C VAL A 65 11.39 2.45 -1.81
N PRO A 66 11.06 3.74 -1.97
CA PRO A 66 10.62 4.58 -0.84
C PRO A 66 9.21 4.17 -0.39
N LEU A 67 9.14 3.24 0.56
CA LEU A 67 7.89 2.75 1.13
C LEU A 67 7.37 3.73 2.18
N LEU A 68 6.29 4.43 1.87
CA LEU A 68 5.67 5.43 2.75
C LEU A 68 5.05 4.77 4.01
N GLY A 69 4.48 3.59 3.83
CA GLY A 69 3.85 2.78 4.86
C GLY A 69 2.91 1.74 4.28
N ILE A 70 2.19 1.07 5.17
CA ILE A 70 1.18 0.06 4.86
C ILE A 70 -0.20 0.52 5.30
N ALA A 71 -1.18 0.38 4.40
CA ALA A 71 -2.60 0.58 4.68
C ALA A 71 -3.32 -0.77 4.66
N PHE A 72 -4.25 -0.97 5.59
CA PHE A 72 -5.00 -2.21 5.70
C PHE A 72 -6.41 -2.07 5.12
N SER A 73 -6.95 -3.17 4.60
CA SER A 73 -8.32 -3.24 4.08
C SER A 73 -9.02 -4.52 4.52
N GLY A 74 -10.21 -4.39 5.10
CA GLY A 74 -11.01 -5.49 5.61
C GLY A 74 -11.32 -5.39 7.10
N GLU A 75 -11.76 -6.50 7.67
CA GLU A 75 -12.12 -6.58 9.10
C GLU A 75 -10.91 -6.30 9.99
N ALA A 76 -11.14 -5.72 11.16
CA ALA A 76 -10.06 -5.38 12.09
C ALA A 76 -9.32 -6.63 12.56
N ASN A 77 -7.99 -6.59 12.52
CA ASN A 77 -7.16 -7.55 13.22
C ASN A 77 -5.90 -6.84 13.74
N GLU A 78 -6.05 -6.21 14.91
CA GLU A 78 -5.03 -5.33 15.48
C GLU A 78 -3.69 -6.05 15.70
N ASP A 79 -3.71 -7.33 16.06
CA ASP A 79 -2.48 -8.11 16.28
C ASP A 79 -1.71 -8.35 14.98
N ASN A 80 -2.41 -8.76 13.91
CA ASN A 80 -1.80 -8.91 12.59
C ASN A 80 -1.24 -7.57 12.09
N GLU A 81 -2.03 -6.50 12.18
CA GLU A 81 -1.67 -5.17 11.70
C GLU A 81 -0.43 -4.62 12.44
N ALA A 82 -0.41 -4.75 13.78
CA ALA A 82 0.72 -4.32 14.61
C ALA A 82 1.97 -5.18 14.36
N THR A 83 1.81 -6.50 14.22
CA THR A 83 2.90 -7.43 13.93
C THR A 83 3.58 -7.09 12.61
N ILE A 84 2.80 -6.82 11.55
CA ILE A 84 3.33 -6.47 10.23
C ILE A 84 4.08 -5.14 10.28
N ALA A 85 3.50 -4.11 10.89
CA ALA A 85 4.14 -2.80 11.00
C ALA A 85 5.46 -2.89 11.80
N THR A 86 5.45 -3.62 12.92
CA THR A 86 6.62 -3.78 13.80
C THR A 86 7.73 -4.58 13.13
N ILE A 87 7.44 -5.78 12.61
CA ILE A 87 8.45 -6.65 11.99
C ILE A 87 8.92 -6.06 10.65
N GLY A 88 8.00 -5.51 9.86
CA GLY A 88 8.31 -4.88 8.58
C GLY A 88 9.07 -3.56 8.72
N GLY A 89 9.09 -2.95 9.90
CA GLY A 89 9.72 -1.65 10.13
C GLY A 89 9.06 -0.52 9.33
N VAL A 90 7.74 -0.59 9.15
CA VAL A 90 6.97 0.34 8.32
C VAL A 90 5.86 1.01 9.11
N ARG A 91 5.48 2.23 8.70
CA ARG A 91 4.36 2.95 9.31
C ARG A 91 3.03 2.27 8.94
N ARG A 92 2.14 2.10 9.93
CA ARG A 92 0.72 1.78 9.71
C ARG A 92 -0.02 3.07 9.40
N LEU A 93 -0.49 3.22 8.16
CA LEU A 93 -1.18 4.44 7.69
C LEU A 93 -2.65 4.48 8.09
N GLY A 94 -3.25 3.32 8.38
CA GLY A 94 -4.66 3.20 8.74
C GLY A 94 -5.29 1.93 8.21
N ARG A 95 -6.62 1.83 8.37
CA ARG A 95 -7.41 0.68 7.89
C ARG A 95 -8.78 1.12 7.37
N LEU A 96 -9.15 0.69 6.17
CA LEU A 96 -10.53 0.75 5.69
C LEU A 96 -11.29 -0.54 6.05
N PRO A 97 -12.46 -0.45 6.71
CA PRO A 97 -13.36 -1.61 6.84
C PRO A 97 -14.01 -1.95 5.50
N ARG A 98 -14.65 -3.12 5.40
CA ARG A 98 -15.58 -3.38 4.30
C ARG A 98 -16.77 -2.42 4.42
N LEU A 99 -17.10 -1.74 3.34
CA LEU A 99 -18.20 -0.78 3.29
C LEU A 99 -19.40 -1.42 2.60
N ASP A 100 -20.56 -1.28 3.21
CA ASP A 100 -21.84 -1.72 2.65
C ASP A 100 -22.93 -0.68 3.01
N PRO A 101 -23.34 0.19 2.05
CA PRO A 101 -22.89 0.23 0.67
C PRO A 101 -21.47 0.81 0.52
N LEU A 102 -20.75 0.38 -0.51
CA LEU A 102 -19.55 1.05 -0.99
C LEU A 102 -19.95 2.16 -1.98
N ASP A 103 -20.00 3.40 -1.49
CA ASP A 103 -20.25 4.59 -2.30
C ASP A 103 -19.29 5.73 -1.92
N ALA A 104 -19.38 6.84 -2.66
CA ALA A 104 -18.49 7.99 -2.46
C ALA A 104 -18.63 8.61 -1.06
N ALA A 105 -19.84 8.64 -0.50
CA ALA A 105 -20.10 9.24 0.81
C ALA A 105 -19.58 8.34 1.93
N THR A 106 -19.85 7.03 1.86
CA THR A 106 -19.38 6.07 2.87
C THR A 106 -17.86 5.93 2.83
N LEU A 107 -17.24 5.95 1.65
CA LEU A 107 -15.79 5.94 1.51
C LEU A 107 -15.14 7.22 2.05
N ALA A 108 -15.67 8.40 1.71
CA ALA A 108 -15.13 9.66 2.21
C ALA A 108 -15.21 9.75 3.75
N ALA A 109 -16.34 9.35 4.33
CA ALA A 109 -16.51 9.31 5.79
C ALA A 109 -15.57 8.30 6.46
N ALA A 110 -15.40 7.12 5.86
CA ALA A 110 -14.46 6.12 6.37
C ALA A 110 -13.01 6.62 6.28
N PHE A 111 -12.61 7.24 5.17
CA PHE A 111 -11.26 7.75 5.01
C PHE A 111 -10.95 8.85 6.05
N ALA A 112 -11.85 9.82 6.20
CA ALA A 112 -11.71 10.94 7.15
C ALA A 112 -11.60 10.51 8.62
N THR A 113 -12.06 9.30 8.97
CA THR A 113 -12.03 8.79 10.35
C THR A 113 -10.95 7.73 10.59
N ARG A 114 -10.37 7.16 9.54
CA ARG A 114 -9.45 6.01 9.62
C ARG A 114 -8.05 6.28 9.10
N PHE A 115 -7.83 7.42 8.47
CA PHE A 115 -6.56 7.86 7.91
C PHE A 115 -6.31 9.32 8.26
N ASP A 116 -5.06 9.67 8.50
CA ASP A 116 -4.61 11.06 8.53
C ASP A 116 -4.07 11.43 7.14
N PRO A 117 -4.66 12.42 6.43
CA PRO A 117 -4.12 12.88 5.15
C PRO A 117 -2.66 13.33 5.20
N GLY A 118 -2.19 13.82 6.36
CA GLY A 118 -0.79 14.22 6.57
C GLY A 118 0.21 13.05 6.49
N ASP A 119 -0.24 11.82 6.72
CA ASP A 119 0.63 10.65 6.61
C ASP A 119 0.99 10.28 5.16
N PHE A 120 0.22 10.82 4.20
CA PHE A 120 0.38 10.59 2.76
C PHE A 120 1.24 11.65 2.06
N THR A 121 1.65 12.69 2.77
CA THR A 121 2.60 13.69 2.25
C THR A 121 4.03 13.24 2.52
N ALA A 122 4.90 13.34 1.50
CA ALA A 122 6.32 13.04 1.61
C ALA A 122 7.12 14.23 2.15
#